data_AF-A0A6C0ETI6-F1
#
_entry.id   AF-A0A6C0ETI6-F1
#
_cell.length_a   1.000
_cell.length_b   1.000
_cell.length_c   1.000
_cell.angle_alpha   90.00
_cell.angle_beta   90.00
_cell.angle_gamma   90.00
#
_symmetry.space_group_name_H-M   'P 1'
#
loop_
_entity.id
_entity.type
_entity.pdbx_description
1 polymer ?
#
loop_
_entity_poly.entity_id
_entity_poly.type
_entity_poly.pdbx_seq_one_letter_code
_entity_poly.pdbx_strand_id
1 'polypeptide(L)'
;MAKPELYFSKYCKHSSKILEELNRLGMGQKFNYICIDKRTVKQNITYILNPDGSTFPLPPMINRVPVLLLKPNHEILSGDQILEYIKPQMKNINEEKTMLFNEPNPFSLKSDPGGVMSDNFSFLDTPVNEMSAQGNGGMRQMYNYSALDSNQEIPTQLESDKQPKLNMTLEQLEQERKLI
;
A
#
# COMPACT_ATOMS: atom_id res chain seq x y z
N MET A 1 22.65 2.34 -5.53
CA MET A 1 22.54 1.87 -4.13
C MET A 1 22.93 0.41 -4.10
N ALA A 2 23.82 0.00 -3.19
CA ALA A 2 24.25 -1.39 -3.09
C ALA A 2 23.07 -2.23 -2.57
N LYS A 3 22.75 -3.34 -3.25
CA LYS A 3 21.72 -4.25 -2.79
C LYS A 3 22.19 -4.98 -1.53
N PRO A 4 21.39 -5.04 -0.46
CA PRO A 4 21.72 -5.83 0.71
C PRO A 4 21.80 -7.32 0.36
N GLU A 5 22.68 -8.04 1.05
CA GLU A 5 22.99 -9.45 0.79
C GLU A 5 22.34 -10.34 1.84
N LEU A 6 21.51 -11.29 1.42
CA LEU A 6 20.88 -12.27 2.28
C LEU A 6 21.60 -13.62 2.16
N TYR A 7 22.26 -14.01 3.24
CA TYR A 7 22.92 -15.30 3.38
C TYR A 7 21.91 -16.31 3.92
N PHE A 8 21.68 -17.38 3.15
CA PHE A 8 20.73 -18.43 3.48
C PHE A 8 21.32 -19.83 3.21
N SER A 9 20.68 -20.84 3.80
CA SER A 9 21.00 -22.26 3.60
C SER A 9 19.71 -23.02 3.35
N LYS A 10 19.73 -24.02 2.46
CA LYS A 10 18.54 -24.83 2.16
C LYS A 10 18.17 -25.81 3.27
N TYR A 11 19.12 -26.11 4.16
CA TYR A 11 18.94 -27.10 5.22
C TYR A 11 18.44 -26.50 6.54
N CYS A 12 18.32 -25.18 6.63
CA CYS A 12 17.84 -24.50 7.83
C CYS A 12 16.34 -24.14 7.70
N LYS A 13 15.55 -24.51 8.72
CA LYS A 13 14.11 -24.22 8.74
C LYS A 13 13.81 -22.72 8.83
N HIS A 14 14.65 -21.98 9.57
CA HIS A 14 14.47 -20.54 9.76
C HIS A 14 14.73 -19.74 8.47
N SER A 15 15.72 -20.14 7.66
CA SER A 15 15.95 -19.51 6.35
C SER A 15 14.80 -19.79 5.39
N SER A 16 14.28 -21.02 5.35
CA SER A 16 13.11 -21.33 4.50
C SER A 16 11.91 -20.46 4.86
N LYS A 17 11.60 -20.31 6.15
CA LYS A 17 10.51 -19.42 6.61
C LYS A 17 10.71 -17.98 6.17
N ILE A 18 11.94 -17.43 6.29
CA ILE A 18 12.22 -16.05 5.85
C ILE A 18 12.12 -15.91 4.34
N LEU A 19 12.56 -16.90 3.57
CA LEU A 19 12.44 -16.89 2.10
C LEU A 19 10.99 -16.95 1.65
N GLU A 20 10.16 -17.75 2.30
CA GLU A 20 8.71 -17.81 2.03
C GLU A 20 8.03 -16.46 2.30
N GLU A 21 8.32 -15.83 3.43
CA GLU A 21 7.81 -14.49 3.75
C GLU A 21 8.29 -13.45 2.73
N LEU A 22 9.58 -13.47 2.36
CA LEU A 22 10.13 -12.56 1.34
C LEU A 22 9.48 -12.74 -0.04
N ASN A 23 9.19 -13.98 -0.44
CA ASN A 23 8.50 -14.28 -1.69
C ASN A 23 7.06 -13.80 -1.66
N ARG A 24 6.34 -14.03 -0.56
CA ARG A 24 4.97 -13.53 -0.36
C ARG A 24 4.89 -12.01 -0.48
N LEU A 25 5.93 -11.32 -0.02
CA LEU A 25 6.02 -9.86 -0.05
C LEU A 25 6.47 -9.29 -1.40
N GLY A 26 6.86 -10.13 -2.37
CA GLY A 26 7.33 -9.67 -3.68
C GLY A 26 8.64 -8.87 -3.63
N MET A 27 9.43 -8.98 -2.55
CA MET A 27 10.67 -8.21 -2.37
C MET A 27 11.91 -8.91 -2.95
N GLY A 28 11.74 -9.96 -3.76
CA GLY A 28 12.85 -10.76 -4.30
C GLY A 28 13.90 -9.96 -5.08
N GLN A 29 13.53 -8.86 -5.72
CA GLN A 29 14.48 -8.07 -6.53
C GLN A 29 15.35 -7.10 -5.70
N LYS A 30 14.97 -6.83 -4.44
CA LYS A 30 15.66 -5.88 -3.57
C LYS A 30 16.92 -6.47 -2.92
N PHE A 31 16.98 -7.78 -2.76
CA PHE A 31 18.05 -8.48 -2.06
C PHE A 31 18.91 -9.30 -3.03
N ASN A 32 20.19 -9.42 -2.74
CA ASN A 32 21.09 -10.38 -3.38
C ASN A 32 21.10 -11.66 -2.54
N TYR A 33 20.66 -12.77 -3.11
CA TYR A 33 20.55 -14.06 -2.40
C TYR A 33 21.83 -14.87 -2.55
N ILE A 34 22.43 -15.25 -1.42
CA ILE A 34 23.67 -16.00 -1.36
C ILE A 34 23.43 -17.31 -0.61
N CYS A 35 23.61 -18.42 -1.31
CA CYS A 35 23.50 -19.76 -0.73
C CYS A 35 24.84 -20.21 -0.15
N ILE A 36 24.90 -20.52 1.14
CA ILE A 36 26.15 -20.91 1.82
C ILE A 36 26.39 -22.43 1.90
N ASP A 37 25.54 -23.23 1.26
CA ASP A 37 25.59 -24.70 1.38
C ASP A 37 26.88 -25.30 0.82
N LYS A 38 27.39 -24.73 -0.28
CA LYS A 38 28.64 -25.15 -0.91
C LYS A 38 29.79 -24.27 -0.42
N ARG A 39 30.44 -24.70 0.67
CA ARG A 39 31.58 -24.01 1.26
C ARG A 39 32.84 -24.86 1.25
N THR A 40 33.99 -24.24 0.98
CA THR A 40 35.32 -24.87 1.01
C THR A 40 36.21 -24.09 1.96
N VAL A 41 36.94 -24.79 2.84
CA VAL A 41 37.87 -24.14 3.76
C VAL A 41 39.26 -24.19 3.12
N LYS A 42 39.83 -23.01 2.86
CA LYS A 42 41.22 -22.88 2.40
C LYS A 42 41.93 -21.93 3.36
N GLN A 43 43.05 -22.37 3.94
CA GLN A 43 43.89 -21.52 4.80
C GLN A 43 43.10 -20.80 5.92
N ASN A 44 42.26 -21.54 6.66
CA ASN A 44 41.36 -21.02 7.70
C ASN A 44 40.27 -20.03 7.26
N ILE A 45 40.17 -19.70 5.97
CA ILE A 45 39.11 -18.86 5.41
C ILE A 45 38.09 -19.76 4.71
N THR A 46 36.81 -19.55 5.02
CA THR A 46 35.70 -20.29 4.39
C THR A 46 35.31 -19.56 3.11
N TYR A 47 35.40 -20.22 1.97
CA TYR A 47 34.99 -19.72 0.66
C TYR A 47 33.66 -20.34 0.25
N ILE A 48 32.76 -19.52 -0.26
CA ILE A 48 31.48 -19.98 -0.83
C ILE A 48 31.66 -20.13 -2.33
N LEU A 49 31.19 -21.27 -2.85
CA LEU A 49 31.18 -21.58 -4.28
C LEU A 49 29.82 -21.21 -4.87
N ASN A 50 29.80 -20.19 -5.71
CA ASN A 50 28.61 -19.83 -6.48
C ASN A 50 28.31 -20.88 -7.56
N PRO A 51 27.05 -20.96 -8.03
CA PRO A 51 26.67 -21.84 -9.14
C PRO A 51 27.51 -21.61 -10.40
N ASP A 52 27.95 -20.38 -10.64
CA ASP A 52 28.75 -19.97 -11.80
C ASP A 52 30.24 -20.37 -11.70
N GLY A 53 30.65 -21.02 -10.60
CA GLY A 53 32.04 -21.41 -10.36
C GLY A 53 32.92 -20.34 -9.72
N SER A 54 32.41 -19.11 -9.54
CA SER A 54 33.12 -18.08 -8.78
C SER A 54 33.17 -18.41 -7.29
N THR A 55 34.30 -18.12 -6.65
CA THR A 55 34.47 -18.30 -5.20
C THR A 55 34.68 -16.96 -4.54
N PHE A 56 33.93 -16.65 -3.49
CA PHE A 56 34.14 -15.46 -2.69
C PHE A 56 34.36 -15.82 -1.21
N PRO A 57 35.19 -15.06 -0.47
CA PRO A 57 35.43 -15.31 0.94
C PRO A 57 34.17 -14.96 1.75
N LEU A 58 33.73 -15.88 2.61
CA LEU A 58 32.66 -15.60 3.56
C LEU A 58 33.20 -14.63 4.63
N PRO A 59 32.52 -13.50 4.89
CA PRO A 59 32.86 -12.63 6.00
C PRO A 59 32.86 -13.39 7.34
N PRO A 60 33.90 -13.24 8.18
CA PRO A 60 34.00 -13.98 9.46
C PRO A 60 32.93 -13.57 10.48
N MET A 61 32.18 -12.50 10.21
CA MET A 61 31.09 -12.04 11.05
C MET A 61 29.82 -12.90 10.93
N ILE A 62 29.72 -13.74 9.88
CA ILE A 62 28.55 -14.57 9.59
C ILE A 62 28.77 -15.97 10.17
N ASN A 63 28.39 -16.15 11.43
CA ASN A 63 28.51 -17.43 12.15
C ASN A 63 27.22 -18.27 12.12
N ARG A 64 26.09 -17.66 11.77
CA ARG A 64 24.75 -18.27 11.76
C ARG A 64 23.97 -17.84 10.53
N VAL A 65 22.90 -18.56 10.23
CA VAL A 65 21.98 -18.32 9.11
C VAL A 65 20.56 -18.49 9.62
N PRO A 66 19.58 -17.66 9.21
CA PRO A 66 19.62 -16.61 8.17
C PRO A 66 20.22 -15.29 8.65
N VAL A 67 21.00 -14.64 7.77
CA VAL A 67 21.65 -13.35 8.04
C VAL A 67 21.49 -12.40 6.85
N LEU A 68 21.10 -11.16 7.14
CA LEU A 68 21.05 -10.06 6.20
C LEU A 68 22.22 -9.10 6.47
N LEU A 69 23.04 -8.86 5.45
CA LEU A 69 24.15 -7.91 5.47
C LEU A 69 23.73 -6.63 4.75
N LEU A 70 23.64 -5.53 5.49
CA LEU A 70 23.29 -4.21 4.97
C LEU A 70 24.55 -3.46 4.53
N LYS A 71 24.59 -3.04 3.26
CA LYS A 71 25.62 -2.14 2.72
C LYS A 71 25.03 -0.73 2.64
N PRO A 72 25.73 0.35 3.04
CA PRO A 72 27.17 0.45 3.33
C PRO A 72 27.59 0.27 4.81
N ASN A 73 26.65 0.23 5.76
CA ASN A 73 26.97 0.26 7.19
C ASN A 73 27.61 -1.04 7.73
N HIS A 74 27.66 -2.11 6.93
CA HIS A 74 28.10 -3.45 7.34
C HIS A 74 27.35 -3.98 8.56
N GLU A 75 26.10 -3.56 8.74
CA GLU A 75 25.23 -4.05 9.80
C GLU A 75 24.73 -5.46 9.47
N ILE A 76 24.68 -6.29 10.50
CA ILE A 76 24.32 -7.70 10.41
C ILE A 76 23.03 -7.92 11.17
N LEU A 77 21.97 -8.23 10.45
CA LEU A 77 20.68 -8.59 11.03
C LEU A 77 20.52 -10.12 10.97
N SER A 78 20.23 -10.73 12.11
CA SER A 78 20.08 -12.19 12.22
C SER A 78 18.64 -12.58 12.57
N GLY A 79 18.12 -13.64 11.96
CA GLY A 79 16.83 -14.23 12.34
C GLY A 79 15.67 -13.23 12.30
N ASP A 80 14.98 -13.05 13.42
CA ASP A 80 13.77 -12.20 13.52
C ASP A 80 14.03 -10.71 13.27
N GLN A 81 15.26 -10.23 13.47
CA GLN A 81 15.65 -8.85 13.17
C GLN A 81 15.51 -8.53 11.68
N ILE A 82 15.68 -9.54 10.82
CA ILE A 82 15.47 -9.41 9.37
C ILE A 82 14.01 -9.07 9.10
N LEU A 83 13.09 -9.75 9.80
CA LEU A 83 11.65 -9.51 9.64
C LEU A 83 11.26 -8.12 10.17
N GLU A 84 11.84 -7.70 11.29
CA GLU A 84 11.63 -6.35 11.84
C GLU A 84 12.08 -5.25 10.89
N TYR A 85 13.20 -5.43 10.20
CA TYR A 85 13.66 -4.50 9.15
C TYR A 85 12.73 -4.45 7.93
N ILE A 86 12.11 -5.58 7.56
CA ILE A 86 11.24 -5.69 6.39
C ILE A 86 9.82 -5.13 6.67
N LYS A 87 9.29 -5.29 7.89
CA LYS A 87 7.96 -4.81 8.30
C LYS A 87 7.65 -3.34 7.98
N PRO A 88 8.52 -2.34 8.25
CA PRO A 88 8.22 -0.95 7.92
C PRO A 88 8.17 -0.73 6.41
N GLN A 89 9.02 -1.40 5.63
CA GLN A 89 8.96 -1.33 4.17
C GLN A 89 7.64 -1.92 3.61
N MET A 90 7.04 -2.86 4.33
CA MET A 90 5.72 -3.42 3.99
C MET A 90 4.59 -2.43 4.23
N LYS A 91 4.60 -1.71 5.36
CA LYS A 91 3.54 -0.71 5.66
C LYS A 91 3.45 0.34 4.56
N ASN A 92 4.59 0.90 4.15
CA ASN A 92 4.63 1.91 3.08
C ASN A 92 4.06 1.38 1.76
N ILE A 93 4.42 0.16 1.33
CA ILE A 93 3.89 -0.42 0.08
C ILE A 93 2.37 -0.65 0.15
N ASN A 94 1.87 -1.11 1.29
CA ASN A 94 0.44 -1.36 1.46
C ASN A 94 -0.35 -0.06 1.60
N GLU A 95 0.19 0.95 2.29
CA GLU A 95 -0.38 2.29 2.40
C GLU A 95 -0.44 2.94 1.01
N GLU A 96 0.63 2.91 0.22
CA GLU A 96 0.65 3.40 -1.17
C GLU A 96 -0.42 2.72 -2.04
N LYS A 97 -0.55 1.40 -1.94
CA LYS A 97 -1.59 0.64 -2.67
C LYS A 97 -3.01 0.98 -2.22
N THR A 98 -3.19 1.19 -0.92
CA THR A 98 -4.50 1.53 -0.34
C THR A 98 -4.91 2.96 -0.71
N MET A 99 -3.96 3.90 -0.70
CA MET A 99 -4.19 5.27 -1.17
C MET A 99 -4.59 5.29 -2.65
N LEU A 100 -3.89 4.52 -3.50
CA LEU A 100 -4.22 4.44 -4.93
C LEU A 100 -5.61 3.83 -5.20
N PHE A 101 -6.05 2.89 -4.37
CA PHE A 101 -7.37 2.26 -4.51
C PHE A 101 -8.52 3.16 -4.01
N ASN A 102 -8.23 4.08 -3.09
CA ASN A 102 -9.23 4.98 -2.52
C ASN A 102 -9.50 6.23 -3.36
N GLU A 103 -8.75 6.46 -4.44
CA GLU A 103 -9.03 7.56 -5.35
C GLU A 103 -10.00 7.12 -6.47
N PRO A 104 -11.11 7.84 -6.68
CA PRO A 104 -12.01 7.56 -7.79
C PRO A 104 -11.26 7.76 -9.11
N ASN A 105 -11.19 6.71 -9.94
CA ASN A 105 -10.55 6.79 -11.24
C ASN A 105 -11.29 7.79 -12.15
N PRO A 106 -10.63 8.86 -12.66
CA PRO A 106 -11.25 9.85 -13.52
C PRO A 106 -11.75 9.28 -14.86
N PHE A 107 -11.32 8.07 -15.23
CA PHE A 107 -11.80 7.33 -16.41
C PHE A 107 -12.74 6.17 -16.05
N SER A 108 -13.29 6.12 -14.84
CA SER A 108 -14.32 5.16 -14.47
C SER A 108 -15.66 5.51 -15.14
N LEU A 109 -15.74 5.29 -16.45
CA LEU A 109 -16.97 5.35 -17.26
C LEU A 109 -17.94 4.19 -16.97
N LYS A 110 -17.65 3.34 -15.99
CA LYS A 110 -18.51 2.23 -15.63
C LYS A 110 -19.52 2.69 -14.58
N SER A 111 -20.73 2.92 -15.06
CA SER A 111 -21.96 3.02 -14.26
C SER A 111 -22.04 4.25 -13.37
N ASP A 112 -21.91 5.44 -13.95
CA ASP A 112 -22.58 6.59 -13.35
C ASP A 112 -24.04 6.60 -13.86
N PRO A 113 -25.06 6.34 -13.02
CA PRO A 113 -26.46 6.58 -13.37
C PRO A 113 -26.75 8.07 -13.60
N GLY A 114 -25.81 8.98 -13.31
CA GLY A 114 -25.91 10.42 -13.53
C GLY A 114 -25.64 10.91 -14.97
N GLY A 115 -25.52 10.03 -15.97
CA GLY A 115 -25.45 10.46 -17.37
C GLY A 115 -26.80 11.02 -17.85
N VAL A 116 -26.82 12.21 -18.46
CA VAL A 116 -28.02 12.74 -19.14
C VAL A 116 -28.34 11.83 -20.32
N MET A 117 -29.36 10.98 -20.16
CA MET A 117 -29.92 10.17 -21.24
C MET A 117 -30.91 11.03 -22.02
N SER A 118 -30.95 10.90 -23.35
CA SER A 118 -31.93 11.65 -24.14
C SER A 118 -33.33 11.08 -23.93
N ASP A 119 -34.33 11.96 -23.88
CA ASP A 119 -35.75 11.64 -23.73
C ASP A 119 -36.31 10.73 -24.84
N ASN A 120 -35.50 10.39 -25.86
CA ASN A 120 -35.86 9.49 -26.96
C ASN A 120 -35.67 8.00 -26.62
N PHE A 121 -35.08 7.68 -25.48
CA PHE A 121 -34.94 6.30 -25.02
C PHE A 121 -35.90 6.04 -23.86
N SER A 122 -36.63 4.92 -23.92
CA SER A 122 -37.54 4.46 -22.87
C SER A 122 -37.17 3.06 -22.43
N PHE A 123 -37.41 2.72 -21.17
CA PHE A 123 -37.13 1.38 -20.68
C PHE A 123 -38.13 0.36 -21.25
N LEU A 124 -37.63 -0.85 -21.53
CA LEU A 124 -38.42 -1.93 -22.16
C LEU A 124 -39.60 -2.41 -21.29
N ASP A 125 -39.56 -2.17 -19.98
CA ASP A 125 -40.60 -2.53 -19.03
C ASP A 125 -41.70 -1.45 -18.89
N THR A 126 -41.63 -0.35 -19.65
CA THR A 126 -42.59 0.76 -19.50
C THR A 126 -43.89 0.47 -20.26
N PRO A 127 -45.06 0.48 -19.60
CA PRO A 127 -46.33 0.18 -20.26
C PRO A 127 -46.78 1.32 -21.18
N VAL A 128 -47.52 0.99 -22.25
CA VAL A 128 -47.96 1.96 -23.29
C VAL A 128 -48.77 3.14 -22.72
N ASN A 129 -49.52 2.91 -21.64
CA ASN A 129 -50.29 3.98 -20.99
C ASN A 129 -49.39 5.05 -20.35
N GLU A 130 -48.23 4.65 -19.81
CA GLU A 130 -47.24 5.57 -19.24
C GLU A 130 -46.42 6.29 -20.32
N MET A 131 -46.34 5.74 -21.53
CA MET A 131 -45.73 6.35 -22.71
C MET A 131 -46.64 7.38 -23.40
N SER A 132 -47.89 7.54 -22.93
CA SER A 132 -48.83 8.52 -23.47
C SER A 132 -48.51 9.94 -22.98
N ALA A 133 -49.02 10.97 -23.67
CA ALA A 133 -48.79 12.38 -23.30
C ALA A 133 -49.39 12.78 -21.93
N GLN A 134 -50.26 11.94 -21.36
CA GLN A 134 -50.84 12.11 -20.02
C GLN A 134 -50.17 11.20 -18.98
N GLY A 135 -49.26 10.32 -19.43
CA GLY A 135 -48.54 9.37 -18.60
C GLY A 135 -47.28 9.97 -18.00
N ASN A 136 -46.86 9.41 -16.86
CA ASN A 136 -45.69 9.90 -16.12
C ASN A 136 -44.37 9.20 -16.52
N GLY A 137 -44.36 8.49 -17.66
CA GLY A 137 -43.31 7.54 -18.04
C GLY A 137 -41.91 8.14 -18.25
N GLY A 138 -41.81 9.46 -18.49
CA GLY A 138 -40.54 10.18 -18.58
C GLY A 138 -39.90 10.52 -17.22
N MET A 139 -40.70 10.60 -16.16
CA MET A 139 -40.21 10.94 -14.81
C MET A 139 -39.41 9.81 -14.14
N ARG A 140 -39.45 8.57 -14.68
CA ARG A 140 -38.60 7.45 -14.21
C ARG A 140 -37.10 7.66 -14.51
N GLN A 141 -36.76 8.62 -15.38
CA GLN A 141 -35.39 8.96 -15.77
C GLN A 141 -34.88 10.24 -15.09
N MET A 142 -35.55 10.71 -14.03
CA MET A 142 -35.11 11.87 -13.24
C MET A 142 -33.95 11.49 -12.31
N TYR A 143 -32.78 11.23 -12.88
CA TYR A 143 -31.55 11.02 -12.09
C TYR A 143 -31.05 12.36 -11.54
N ASN A 144 -30.72 13.30 -12.44
CA ASN A 144 -30.22 14.64 -12.08
C ASN A 144 -31.30 15.73 -12.14
N TYR A 145 -32.53 15.38 -12.50
CA TYR A 145 -33.64 16.31 -12.65
C TYR A 145 -34.59 16.18 -11.46
N SER A 146 -35.28 17.26 -11.14
CA SER A 146 -36.25 17.28 -10.04
C SER A 146 -37.63 17.66 -10.55
N ALA A 147 -38.66 17.06 -9.97
CA ALA A 147 -40.05 17.39 -10.28
C ALA A 147 -40.40 18.80 -9.76
N LEU A 148 -41.41 19.44 -10.35
CA LEU A 148 -41.88 20.76 -9.92
C LEU A 148 -42.30 20.80 -8.44
N ASP A 149 -42.77 19.68 -7.90
CA ASP A 149 -43.23 19.55 -6.51
C ASP A 149 -42.13 19.08 -5.54
N SER A 150 -40.86 19.05 -5.96
CA SER A 150 -39.79 18.55 -5.10
C SER A 150 -39.39 19.57 -4.03
N ASN A 151 -39.68 19.27 -2.76
CA ASN A 151 -39.08 19.95 -1.62
C ASN A 151 -37.84 19.17 -1.15
N GLN A 152 -36.66 19.52 -1.65
CA GLN A 152 -35.39 18.97 -1.16
C GLN A 152 -34.82 19.90 -0.10
N GLU A 153 -34.86 19.47 1.16
CA GLU A 153 -34.12 20.11 2.25
C GLU A 153 -32.76 19.43 2.38
N ILE A 154 -31.67 20.20 2.27
CA ILE A 154 -30.32 19.70 2.54
C ILE A 154 -30.11 19.79 4.05
N PRO A 155 -30.00 18.67 4.79
CA PRO A 155 -29.68 18.73 6.20
C PRO A 155 -28.22 19.17 6.33
N THR A 156 -28.00 20.47 6.43
CA THR A 156 -26.74 20.96 6.97
C THR A 156 -26.69 20.51 8.42
N GLN A 157 -25.83 19.54 8.72
CA GLN A 157 -25.48 19.28 10.11
C GLN A 157 -24.99 20.62 10.65
N LEU A 158 -25.68 21.19 11.63
CA LEU A 158 -25.13 22.32 12.37
C LEU A 158 -23.81 21.85 12.96
N GLU A 159 -22.73 22.32 12.36
CA GLU A 159 -21.37 22.02 12.78
C GLU A 159 -21.29 22.33 14.27
N SER A 160 -20.96 21.32 15.09
CA SER A 160 -20.67 21.52 16.51
C SER A 160 -19.33 22.25 16.72
N ASP A 161 -18.91 23.04 15.73
CA ASP A 161 -17.66 23.80 15.70
C ASP A 161 -17.85 25.15 16.39
N LYS A 162 -18.28 25.08 17.64
CA LYS A 162 -17.83 26.04 18.63
C LYS A 162 -16.95 25.28 19.60
N GLN A 163 -15.74 24.93 19.13
CA GLN A 163 -14.66 24.71 20.09
C GLN A 163 -14.63 25.93 21.03
N PRO A 164 -14.59 25.72 22.36
CA PRO A 164 -14.54 26.85 23.28
C PRO A 164 -13.32 27.69 22.92
N LYS A 165 -13.51 29.02 22.81
CA LYS A 165 -12.41 29.96 22.55
C LYS A 165 -11.28 29.65 23.54
N LEU A 166 -10.09 29.36 23.03
CA LEU A 166 -8.91 29.19 23.87
C LEU A 166 -8.70 30.53 24.60
N ASN A 167 -8.74 30.50 25.93
CA ASN A 167 -8.47 31.66 26.80
C ASN A 167 -6.96 31.92 26.87
N MET A 168 -6.32 32.13 25.73
CA MET A 168 -4.89 32.39 25.64
C MET A 168 -4.66 33.67 24.86
N THR A 169 -3.80 34.54 25.38
CA THR A 169 -3.44 35.79 24.70
C THR A 169 -2.43 35.51 23.59
N LEU A 170 -2.42 36.34 22.55
CA LEU A 170 -1.55 36.19 21.38
C LEU A 170 -0.07 36.12 21.78
N GLU A 171 0.32 36.86 22.83
CA GLU A 171 1.68 36.88 23.39
C GLU A 171 2.11 35.54 23.99
N GLN A 172 1.19 34.80 24.63
CA GLN A 172 1.49 33.48 25.22
C GLN A 172 1.82 32.45 24.13
N LEU A 173 1.10 32.49 23.01
CA LEU A 173 1.38 31.65 21.84
C LEU A 173 2.73 31.94 21.18
N GLU A 174 3.13 33.22 21.15
CA GLU A 174 4.44 33.60 20.62
C GLU A 174 5.60 33.12 21.49
N GLN A 175 5.41 33.06 22.80
CA GLN A 175 6.42 32.52 23.72
C GLN A 175 6.58 31.01 23.57
N GLU A 176 5.48 30.25 23.49
CA GLU A 176 5.54 28.80 23.26
C GLU A 176 6.24 28.45 21.94
N ARG A 177 5.99 29.23 20.89
CA ARG A 177 6.67 29.04 19.59
C ARG A 177 8.17 29.32 19.61
N LYS A 178 8.66 30.14 20.54
CA LYS A 178 10.10 30.43 20.70
C LYS A 178 10.83 29.41 21.56
N LEU A 179 10.08 28.59 22.32
CA LEU A 179 10.62 27.56 23.21
C LEU A 179 10.81 26.19 22.52
N ILE A 180 10.34 26.05 21.27
CA ILE A 180 10.59 24.92 20.37
C ILE A 180 11.74 25.30 19.43
#